data_AF-A0AAD2T7F1-F1
#
_entry.id   AF-A0AAD2T7F1-F1
#
_cell.length_a   1.000
_cell.length_b   1.000
_cell.length_c   1.000
_cell.angle_alpha   90.00
_cell.angle_beta   90.00
_cell.angle_gamma   90.00
#
_symmetry.space_group_name_H-M   'P 1'
#
loop_
_entity.id
_entity.type
_entity.pdbx_description
1 polymer ?
#
loop_
_entity_poly.entity_id
_entity_poly.type
_entity_poly.pdbx_seq_one_letter_code
_entity_poly.pdbx_strand_id
1 'polypeptide(L)'
;MLNLQHLEQLIVFSQEGTLSKAAEVLLISQPSLTRNMQMLEDELGVTLFERRKNKLSFTETGHQTVKLTQKFLKQKQKFLDDVQHFALKENYFWWC
;
A
#
# COMPACT_ATOMS: atom_id res chain seq x y z
N MET A 1 1.96 7.90 -12.62
CA MET A 1 1.64 6.46 -12.69
C MET A 1 1.62 5.95 -11.26
N LEU A 2 0.59 5.20 -10.88
CA LEU A 2 0.40 4.73 -9.50
C LEU A 2 1.46 3.69 -9.10
N ASN A 3 2.13 3.91 -7.97
CA ASN A 3 3.17 3.02 -7.44
C ASN A 3 2.61 2.12 -6.34
N LEU A 4 2.69 0.79 -6.55
CA LEU A 4 2.23 -0.20 -5.58
C LEU A 4 2.94 -0.10 -4.23
N GLN A 5 4.23 0.29 -4.23
CA GLN A 5 4.99 0.45 -2.99
C GLN A 5 4.40 1.58 -2.13
N HIS A 6 3.91 2.66 -2.75
CA HIS A 6 3.28 3.76 -2.01
C HIS A 6 1.96 3.31 -1.36
N LEU A 7 1.19 2.47 -2.04
CA LEU A 7 -0.03 1.86 -1.48
C LEU A 7 0.28 0.91 -0.31
N GLU A 8 1.33 0.10 -0.42
CA GLU A 8 1.78 -0.79 0.67
C GLU A 8 2.23 0.04 1.88
N GLN A 9 2.97 1.13 1.66
CA GLN A 9 3.40 2.07 2.69
C GLN A 9 2.23 2.81 3.36
N LEU A 10 1.17 3.14 2.61
CA LEU A 10 -0.08 3.71 3.14
C LEU A 10 -0.72 2.78 4.18
N ILE A 11 -0.72 1.47 3.91
CA ILE A 11 -1.26 0.47 4.84
C ILE A 11 -0.46 0.44 6.13
N VAL A 12 0.87 0.40 6.04
CA VAL A 12 1.73 0.41 7.23
C VAL A 12 1.54 1.71 8.03
N PHE A 13 1.46 2.87 7.36
CA PHE A 13 1.16 4.12 8.05
C PHE A 13 -0.20 4.09 8.76
N SER A 14 -1.23 3.54 8.13
CA SER A 14 -2.55 3.37 8.76
C SER A 14 -2.52 2.45 9.98
N GLN A 15 -1.63 1.45 10.03
CA GLN A 15 -1.53 0.50 11.15
C GLN A 15 -0.75 1.10 12.32
N GLU A 16 0.36 1.79 12.04
CA GLU A 16 1.25 2.34 13.07
C GLU A 16 0.79 3.71 13.61
N GLY A 17 -0.10 4.41 12.88
CA GLY A 17 -0.71 5.68 13.29
C GLY A 17 0.22 6.90 13.28
N THR A 18 1.53 6.72 13.07
CA THR A 18 2.50 7.81 12.88
C THR A 18 3.49 7.47 11.78
N LEU A 19 3.93 8.51 11.04
CA LEU A 19 4.94 8.33 9.98
C LEU A 19 6.29 7.86 10.54
N SER A 20 6.68 8.32 11.74
CA SER A 20 7.94 7.90 12.36
C SER A 20 7.91 6.40 12.65
N LYS A 21 6.82 5.90 13.25
CA LYS A 21 6.70 4.47 13.57
C LYS A 21 6.59 3.60 12.31
N ALA A 22 5.83 4.05 11.31
CA ALA A 22 5.75 3.36 10.04
C ALA A 22 7.10 3.30 9.31
N ALA A 23 7.89 4.37 9.35
CA ALA A 23 9.22 4.40 8.75
C ALA A 23 10.20 3.42 9.43
N GLU A 24 10.12 3.28 10.76
CA GLU A 24 10.87 2.24 11.50
C GLU A 24 10.49 0.83 11.02
N VAL A 25 9.20 0.52 10.92
CA VAL A 25 8.70 -0.79 10.46
C VAL A 25 9.14 -1.08 9.02
N LEU A 26 9.12 -0.05 8.16
CA LEU A 26 9.50 -0.14 6.75
C LEU A 26 11.02 -0.10 6.52
N LEU A 27 11.84 0.12 7.55
CA LEU A 27 13.30 0.28 7.46
C LEU A 27 13.73 1.39 6.48
N ILE A 28 13.00 2.51 6.46
CA ILE A 28 13.32 3.70 5.67
C ILE A 28 13.35 4.95 6.53
N SER A 29 13.87 6.05 6.00
CA SER A 29 13.82 7.32 6.72
C SER A 29 12.39 7.90 6.74
N GLN A 30 12.02 8.57 7.83
CA GLN A 30 10.74 9.29 7.91
C GLN A 30 10.58 10.35 6.78
N PRO A 31 11.61 11.15 6.41
CA PRO A 31 11.51 12.04 5.25
C PRO A 31 11.19 11.30 3.95
N SER A 32 11.77 10.12 3.73
CA SER A 32 11.45 9.27 2.57
C SER A 32 9.98 8.85 2.58
N LEU A 33 9.48 8.34 3.71
CA LEU A 33 8.07 7.96 3.80
C LEU A 33 7.12 9.14 3.59
N THR A 34 7.46 10.31 4.14
CA THR A 34 6.67 11.54 3.96
C THR A 34 6.58 11.92 2.49
N ARG A 35 7.70 11.87 1.77
CA ARG A 35 7.73 12.14 0.32
C ARG A 35 6.90 11.12 -0.45
N ASN A 36 6.98 9.85 -0.10
CA ASN A 36 6.20 8.80 -0.76
C ASN A 36 4.68 8.98 -0.55
N MET A 37 4.26 9.43 0.64
CA MET A 37 2.86 9.78 0.91
C MET A 37 2.38 10.97 0.07
N GLN A 38 3.23 11.98 -0.13
CA GLN A 38 2.92 13.11 -1.04
C GLN A 38 2.83 12.64 -2.49
N MET A 39 3.78 11.81 -2.94
CA MET A 39 3.72 11.23 -4.29
C MET A 39 2.46 10.39 -4.49
N LEU A 40 1.97 9.70 -3.46
CA LEU A 40 0.71 8.97 -3.53
C LEU A 40 -0.50 9.90 -3.73
N GLU A 41 -0.54 11.04 -3.06
CA GLU A 41 -1.58 12.07 -3.29
C GLU A 41 -1.53 12.58 -4.73
N ASP A 42 -0.33 12.85 -5.26
CA ASP A 42 -0.13 13.29 -6.66
C ASP A 42 -0.55 12.21 -7.67
N GLU A 43 -0.21 10.94 -7.40
CA GLU A 43 -0.56 9.79 -8.25
C GLU A 43 -2.07 9.56 -8.32
N LEU A 44 -2.79 9.83 -7.23
CA LEU A 44 -4.24 9.66 -7.13
C LEU A 44 -5.03 10.95 -7.45
N GLY A 45 -4.35 12.10 -7.51
CA GLY A 45 -4.98 13.41 -7.74
C GLY A 45 -5.90 13.87 -6.62
N VAL A 46 -5.69 13.42 -5.38
CA VAL A 46 -6.54 13.72 -4.22
C VAL A 46 -5.72 13.91 -2.95
N THR A 47 -6.27 14.69 -2.00
CA THR A 47 -5.69 14.85 -0.67
C THR A 47 -6.14 13.72 0.26
N LEU A 48 -5.19 12.89 0.69
CA LEU A 48 -5.40 11.78 1.62
C LEU A 48 -5.09 12.19 3.06
N PHE A 49 -4.28 13.25 3.26
CA PHE A 49 -3.80 13.65 4.56
C PHE A 49 -4.11 15.11 4.90
N GLU A 50 -4.41 15.37 6.17
CA GLU A 50 -4.56 16.71 6.72
C GLU A 50 -3.58 16.92 7.88
N ARG A 51 -3.05 18.14 8.00
CA ARG A 51 -2.19 18.52 9.13
C ARG A 51 -3.04 19.18 10.20
N ARG A 52 -3.17 18.56 11.37
CA ARG A 52 -3.83 19.14 12.55
C ARG A 52 -2.86 19.19 13.73
N LYS A 53 -2.63 20.39 14.30
CA LYS A 53 -1.79 20.59 15.50
C LYS A 53 -0.45 19.84 15.46
N ASN A 54 0.30 19.98 14.36
CA ASN A 54 1.58 19.30 14.10
C ASN A 54 1.52 17.77 13.94
N LYS A 55 0.33 17.18 13.80
CA LYS A 55 0.15 15.76 13.48
C LYS A 55 -0.44 15.59 12.08
N LEU A 56 0.08 14.62 11.34
CA LEU A 56 -0.50 14.19 10.08
C LEU A 56 -1.61 13.17 10.39
N SER A 57 -2.81 13.42 9.86
CA SER A 57 -3.99 12.59 10.03
C SER A 57 -4.60 12.28 8.66
N PHE A 58 -5.41 11.23 8.56
CA PHE A 58 -6.15 10.93 7.34
C PHE A 58 -7.35 11.88 7.16
N THR A 59 -7.64 12.23 5.92
CA THR A 59 -8.96 12.75 5.51
C THR A 59 -9.97 11.60 5.44
N GLU A 60 -11.26 11.90 5.27
CA GLU A 60 -12.25 10.86 4.98
C GLU A 60 -11.88 10.08 3.71
N THR A 61 -11.45 10.78 2.66
CA THR A 61 -10.90 10.18 1.44
C THR A 61 -9.72 9.27 1.76
N GLY A 62 -8.79 9.72 2.61
CA GLY A 62 -7.67 8.91 3.11
C GLY A 62 -8.10 7.59 3.74
N HIS A 63 -9.10 7.63 4.63
CA HIS A 63 -9.66 6.43 5.26
C HIS A 63 -10.33 5.48 4.27
N GLN A 64 -11.06 6.00 3.28
CA GLN A 64 -11.65 5.17 2.23
C GLN A 64 -10.58 4.55 1.32
N THR A 65 -9.54 5.31 0.98
CA THR A 65 -8.39 4.82 0.22
C THR A 65 -7.71 3.66 0.92
N VAL A 66 -7.49 3.72 2.25
CA VAL A 66 -6.94 2.59 3.01
C VAL A 66 -7.77 1.32 2.82
N LYS A 67 -9.11 1.42 2.96
CA LYS A 67 -10.01 0.27 2.78
C LYS A 67 -9.95 -0.30 1.36
N LEU A 68 -9.89 0.57 0.35
CA LEU A 68 -9.76 0.16 -1.06
C LEU A 68 -8.41 -0.50 -1.32
N THR A 69 -7.33 0.06 -0.80
CA THR A 69 -5.97 -0.48 -0.93
C THR A 69 -5.85 -1.87 -0.31
N GLN A 70 -6.44 -2.10 0.88
CA GLN A 70 -6.45 -3.44 1.50
C GLN A 70 -7.11 -4.48 0.59
N LYS A 71 -8.26 -4.15 -0.02
CA LYS A 71 -8.94 -5.03 -0.97
C LYS A 71 -8.11 -5.26 -2.23
N PHE A 72 -7.51 -4.19 -2.76
CA PHE A 72 -6.70 -4.24 -3.96
C PHE A 72 -5.44 -5.10 -3.79
N LEU A 73 -4.70 -4.93 -2.69
CA LEU A 73 -3.52 -5.75 -2.39
C LEU A 73 -3.88 -7.21 -2.15
N LYS A 74 -5.04 -7.50 -1.55
CA LYS A 74 -5.55 -8.88 -1.44
C LYS A 74 -5.85 -9.49 -2.81
N GLN A 75 -6.43 -8.71 -3.73
CA GLN A 75 -6.69 -9.16 -5.09
C GLN A 75 -5.41 -9.39 -5.89
N LYS A 76 -4.40 -8.51 -5.72
CA LYS A 76 -3.04 -8.69 -6.26
C LYS A 76 -2.45 -10.01 -5.78
N GLN A 77 -2.51 -10.30 -4.48
CA GLN A 77 -1.97 -11.55 -3.94
C GLN A 77 -2.70 -12.77 -4.53
N LYS A 78 -4.04 -12.74 -4.56
CA LYS A 78 -4.83 -13.82 -5.15
C LYS A 78 -4.45 -14.07 -6.61
N PHE A 79 -4.24 -13.01 -7.40
CA PHE A 79 -3.80 -13.14 -8.78
C PHE A 79 -2.45 -13.88 -8.87
N LEU A 80 -1.47 -13.53 -8.02
CA LEU A 80 -0.17 -14.21 -8.00
C LEU A 80 -0.31 -15.68 -7.63
N ASP A 81 -1.11 -15.98 -6.61
CA ASP A 81 -1.35 -17.35 -6.14
C ASP A 81 -2.01 -18.20 -7.25
N ASP A 82 -3.02 -17.65 -7.92
CA ASP A 82 -3.74 -18.33 -9.00
C ASP A 82 -2.79 -18.65 -10.18
N VAL A 83 -1.93 -17.70 -10.58
CA VAL A 83 -0.94 -17.90 -11.65
C VAL A 83 0.07 -18.99 -11.29
N GLN A 84 0.59 -18.98 -10.06
CA GLN A 84 1.52 -20.03 -9.60
C GLN A 84 0.85 -21.41 -9.60
N HIS A 85 -0.41 -21.47 -9.17
CA HIS A 85 -1.17 -22.71 -9.17
C HIS A 85 -1.45 -23.25 -10.58
N PHE A 86 -1.65 -22.39 -11.59
CA PHE A 86 -1.77 -22.83 -12.99
C PHE A 86 -0.48 -23.48 -13.50
N ALA A 87 0.68 -22.87 -13.21
CA ALA A 87 1.98 -23.42 -13.61
C ALA A 87 2.24 -24.80 -13.01
N LEU A 88 1.83 -25.04 -11.75
CA LEU A 88 1.94 -26.35 -11.12
C LEU A 88 1.09 -27.40 -11.85
N LYS A 89 -0.16 -27.06 -12.21
CA LYS A 89 -1.06 -27.99 -12.93
C LYS A 89 -0.56 -28.37 -14.32
N GLU A 90 0.09 -27.45 -15.04
CA GLU A 90 0.70 -27.76 -16.34
C GLU A 90 1.84 -28.78 -16.18
N ASN A 91 2.68 -28.65 -15.16
CA ASN A 91 3.78 -29.58 -14.92
C ASN A 91 3.32 -31.01 -14.57
N TYR A 92 2.18 -31.17 -13.90
CA TYR A 92 1.60 -32.49 -13.64
C TYR A 92 0.98 -33.13 -14.89
N PHE A 93 0.65 -32.34 -15.92
CA PHE A 93 0.00 -32.84 -17.14
C PHE A 93 0.99 -33.46 -18.15
N TRP A 94 2.29 -33.13 -18.04
CA TRP A 94 3.36 -33.68 -18.89
C TRP A 94 4.00 -34.98 -18.34
N TRP A 95 3.59 -35.44 -17.16
CA TRP A 95 4.04 -36.69 -16.53
C TRP A 95 3.06 -37.86 -16.69
N CYS A 96 2.01 -37.68 -17.49
CA CYS A 96 1.12 -38.72 -18.01
C CYS A 96 1.28 -38.80 -19.52
#